data_AF-T0ZR39-F1
#
_entry.id   AF-T0ZR39-F1
#
_cell.length_a   1.000
_cell.length_b   1.000
_cell.length_c   1.000
_cell.angle_alpha   90.00
_cell.angle_beta   90.00
_cell.angle_gamma   90.00
#
_symmetry.space_group_name_H-M   'P 1'
#
loop_
_entity.id
_entity.type
_entity.pdbx_description
1 polymer ?
#
loop_
_entity_poly.entity_id
_entity_poly.type
_entity_poly.pdbx_seq_one_letter_code
_entity_poly.pdbx_strand_id
1 'polypeptide(L)' 'MKSVRFVGDAWVELHAFPQAVRHDAGYQLHRVQTGEQPADFKPMPT' A
#
# COMPACT_ATOMS: atom_id res chain seq x y z
N MET A 1 -12.49 2.99 7.82
CA MET A 1 -11.35 2.60 6.97
C MET A 1 -11.55 1.18 6.50
N LYS A 2 -11.30 0.91 5.22
CA LYS A 2 -11.30 -0.48 4.70
C LYS A 2 -10.16 -1.26 5.34
N SER A 3 -10.40 -2.52 5.70
CA SER A 3 -9.35 -3.40 6.23
C SER A 3 -8.35 -3.77 5.14
N VAL A 4 -7.06 -3.72 5.44
CA VAL A 4 -5.98 -4.20 4.56
C VAL A 4 -5.40 -5.48 5.15
N ARG A 5 -5.14 -6.46 4.28
CA ARG A 5 -4.43 -7.69 4.64
C ARG A 5 -3.21 -7.82 3.75
N PHE A 6 -2.05 -8.01 4.36
CA PHE A 6 -0.83 -8.42 3.65
C PHE A 6 -0.92 -9.91 3.33
N VAL A 7 -0.52 -10.28 2.11
CA VAL A 7 -0.58 -11.66 1.61
C VAL A 7 0.85 -12.12 1.31
N GLY A 8 1.17 -13.37 1.68
CA GLY A 8 2.53 -13.92 1.54
C GLY A 8 3.55 -13.09 2.30
N ASP A 9 4.66 -12.79 1.64
CA ASP A 9 5.82 -12.11 2.24
C ASP A 9 5.74 -10.57 2.13
N ALA A 10 4.63 -10.03 1.63
CA ALA A 10 4.47 -8.59 1.39
C ALA A 10 4.73 -7.73 2.64
N TRP A 11 4.45 -8.25 3.84
CA TRP A 11 4.75 -7.53 5.09
C TRP A 11 6.25 -7.48 5.41
N VAL A 12 6.97 -8.57 5.15
CA VAL A 12 8.42 -8.68 5.36
C VAL A 12 9.15 -7.79 4.35
N GLU A 13 8.77 -7.86 3.08
CA GLU A 13 9.32 -7.00 2.03
C GLU A 13 9.07 -5.53 2.32
N LEU A 14 7.86 -5.18 2.78
CA LEU A 14 7.55 -3.81 3.17
C LEU A 14 8.48 -3.32 4.30
N HIS A 15 8.79 -4.18 5.27
CA HIS A 15 9.69 -3.83 6.38
C HIS A 15 11.17 -3.70 5.96
N ALA A 16 11.58 -4.38 4.90
CA ALA A 16 12.94 -4.29 4.37
C ALA A 16 13.21 -2.95 3.64
N PHE A 17 12.18 -2.19 3.29
CA PHE A 17 12.36 -0.91 2.60
C PHE A 17 12.91 0.21 3.50
N PRO A 18 13.60 1.20 2.92
CA PRO A 18 13.99 2.42 3.61
C PRO A 18 12.79 3.12 4.28
N GLN A 19 13.05 3.87 5.35
CA GLN A 19 11.99 4.54 6.12
C GLN A 19 11.09 5.45 5.27
N ALA A 20 11.68 6.23 4.35
CA ALA A 20 10.93 7.11 3.46
C ALA A 20 9.92 6.32 2.60
N VAL A 21 10.35 5.20 2.04
CA VAL A 21 9.50 4.33 1.20
C VAL A 21 8.38 3.70 2.02
N ARG A 22 8.65 3.28 3.27
CA ARG A 22 7.62 2.74 4.18
C ARG A 22 6.56 3.78 4.53
N HIS A 23 6.98 5.02 4.77
CA HIS A 23 6.06 6.12 5.02
C HIS A 23 5.16 6.38 3.81
N ASP A 24 5.74 6.48 2.61
CA ASP A 24 4.99 6.71 1.38
C ASP A 24 4.01 5.57 1.08
N ALA A 25 4.45 4.31 1.24
CA ALA A 25 3.58 3.15 1.11
C ALA A 25 2.41 3.19 2.10
N GLY A 26 2.67 3.58 3.36
CA GLY A 26 1.62 3.78 4.36
C GLY A 26 0.61 4.86 3.97
N TYR A 27 1.08 5.98 3.41
CA TYR A 27 0.21 7.04 2.91
C TYR A 27 -0.65 6.58 1.73
N GLN A 28 -0.08 5.87 0.75
CA GLN A 28 -0.86 5.33 -0.38
C GLN A 28 -1.89 4.29 0.08
N LEU A 29 -1.53 3.42 1.03
CA LEU A 29 -2.47 2.48 1.64
C LEU A 29 -3.61 3.22 2.36
N HIS A 30 -3.30 4.27 3.13
CA HIS A 30 -4.32 5.06 3.82
C HIS A 30 -5.35 5.65 2.84
N ARG A 31 -4.89 6.21 1.71
CA ARG A 31 -5.76 6.72 0.65
C ARG A 31 -6.73 5.66 0.13
N VAL A 32 -6.25 4.45 -0.14
CA VAL A 32 -7.12 3.33 -0.55
C VAL A 32 -8.12 2.98 0.55
N GLN A 33 -7.70 3.01 1.82
CA GLN A 33 -8.54 2.70 2.98
C GLN A 33 -9.63 3.76 3.23
N THR A 34 -9.42 5.01 2.83
CA THR A 34 -10.40 6.10 2.88
C THR A 34 -11.27 6.18 1.62
N GLY A 35 -10.94 5.42 0.57
CA GLY A 35 -11.69 5.37 -0.69
C GLY A 35 -11.15 6.31 -1.78
N GLU A 36 -10.00 6.92 -1.55
CA GLU A 36 -9.25 7.64 -2.56
C GLU A 36 -8.44 6.71 -3.47
N GLN A 37 -8.02 7.23 -4.62
CA GLN A 37 -7.15 6.52 -5.55
C GLN A 37 -5.68 6.71 -5.16
N PRO A 38 -4.83 5.67 -5.21
CA PRO A 38 -3.38 5.83 -5.07
C PRO A 38 -2.81 6.73 -6.17
N ALA A 39 -1.62 7.30 -5.94
CA ALA A 39 -1.01 8.22 -6.90
C ALA A 39 -0.47 7.51 -8.16
N ASP A 40 0.00 6.27 -8.03
CA ASP A 40 0.73 5.55 -9.09
C ASP A 40 0.26 4.09 -9.23
N PHE A 41 -1.06 3.87 -9.22
CA PHE A 41 -1.61 2.52 -9.39
C PHE A 41 -1.88 2.21 -10.86
N LYS A 42 -1.55 0.98 -11.27
CA LYS A 42 -1.98 0.44 -12.57
C LYS A 42 -3.30 -0.31 -12.38
N PRO A 43 -4.35 0.01 -13.15
CA PRO A 43 -5.59 -0.75 -13.10
C PRO A 43 -5.31 -2.19 -13.53
N MET A 44 -5.85 -3.16 -12.80
CA MET A 44 -5.84 -4.54 -13.26
C MET A 44 -6.85 -4.65 -14.42
N PRO A 45 -6.45 -5.20 -15.58
CA PRO A 45 -7.40 -5.50 -16.64
C PRO A 45 -8.45 -6.48 -16.10
N THR A 46 -9.72 -6.20 -16.40
CA THR A 46 -10.87 -7.06 -16.10
C THR A 46 -10.89 -8.30 -16.97
#